data_AF-A0A925XX25-F1
#
_entry.id   AF-A0A925XX25-F1
#
_cell.length_a   1.000
_cell.length_b   1.000
_cell.length_c   1.000
_cell.angle_alpha   90.00
_cell.angle_beta   90.00
_cell.angle_gamma   90.00
#
_symmetry.space_group_name_H-M   'P 1'
#
loop_
_entity.id
_entity.type
_entity.pdbx_description
1 polymer ?
#
loop_
_entity_poly.entity_id
_entity_poly.type
_entity_poly.pdbx_seq_one_letter_code
_entity_poly.pdbx_strand_id
1 'polypeptide(L)'
;MKDIVRQLYANLLKFAANRGSANNAMFRELFPPMGLLADERVAELEKLIGVDIHMPSLYEQALTHRSYLQVVNTPDHRSNERLEFLGDAILGMVTAEYLFYNNREVLEGELTKMRSWIVNKKSLAICARALKLEDFLFLSYSAAQSLQRGNDSMLADALESIIAAIYLDRGFDEVRRFIVERLLPIMVGESLVHDTNYKSLLLETVQGRGQAAPRYVVVREEG
;
A
#
# COMPACT_ATOMS: atom_id res chain seq x y z
N MET A 1 -28.74 -2.18 -5.24
CA MET A 1 -28.49 -1.04 -4.33
C MET A 1 -29.12 -1.25 -2.95
N LYS A 2 -30.43 -1.58 -2.85
CA LYS A 2 -31.07 -1.88 -1.54
C LYS A 2 -30.42 -3.04 -0.77
N ASP A 3 -29.98 -4.09 -1.46
CA ASP A 3 -29.33 -5.24 -0.82
C ASP A 3 -27.92 -4.95 -0.32
N ILE A 4 -27.14 -4.17 -1.07
CA ILE A 4 -25.82 -3.68 -0.65
C ILE A 4 -25.97 -2.81 0.60
N VAL A 5 -26.91 -1.87 0.61
CA VAL A 5 -27.17 -1.00 1.77
C VAL A 5 -27.60 -1.84 2.98
N ARG A 6 -28.50 -2.81 2.82
CA ARG A 6 -28.89 -3.72 3.92
C ARG A 6 -27.72 -4.54 4.43
N GLN A 7 -26.87 -5.06 3.55
CA GLN A 7 -25.67 -5.80 3.93
C GLN A 7 -24.66 -4.91 4.65
N LEU A 8 -24.48 -3.66 4.21
CA LEU A 8 -23.65 -2.66 4.91
C LEU A 8 -24.19 -2.39 6.32
N TYR A 9 -25.49 -2.19 6.49
CA TYR A 9 -26.10 -2.03 7.81
C TYR A 9 -25.92 -3.25 8.72
N ALA A 10 -26.14 -4.46 8.17
CA ALA A 10 -25.93 -5.70 8.91
C ALA A 10 -24.45 -5.87 9.34
N ASN A 11 -23.51 -5.52 8.46
CA ASN A 11 -22.08 -5.56 8.75
C ASN A 11 -21.64 -4.47 9.73
N LEU A 12 -22.26 -3.28 9.68
CA LEU A 12 -21.98 -2.18 10.61
C LEU A 12 -22.28 -2.58 12.06
N LEU A 13 -23.43 -3.25 12.28
CA LEU A 13 -23.81 -3.76 13.60
C LEU A 13 -22.83 -4.81 14.10
N LYS A 14 -22.37 -5.73 13.23
CA LYS A 14 -21.34 -6.72 13.56
C LYS A 14 -19.99 -6.07 13.90
N PHE A 15 -19.60 -5.04 13.14
CA PHE A 15 -18.35 -4.31 13.36
C PHE A 15 -18.35 -3.58 14.71
N ALA A 16 -19.45 -2.92 15.08
CA ALA A 16 -19.59 -2.23 16.35
C ALA A 16 -19.52 -3.20 17.56
N ALA A 17 -20.02 -4.43 17.39
CA ALA A 17 -20.03 -5.45 18.43
C ALA A 17 -18.66 -6.14 18.64
N ASN A 18 -17.83 -6.24 17.59
CA ASN A 18 -16.54 -6.94 17.61
C ASN A 18 -15.34 -6.04 17.97
N ARG A 19 -15.52 -5.06 18.88
CA ARG A 19 -14.40 -4.27 19.41
C ARG A 19 -13.63 -5.06 20.46
N GLY A 20 -12.75 -5.95 20.00
CA GLY A 20 -11.79 -6.63 20.87
C GLY A 20 -11.60 -8.07 20.47
N SER A 21 -10.45 -8.35 19.85
CA SER A 21 -10.01 -9.69 19.45
C SER A 21 -11.03 -10.40 18.55
N ALA A 22 -10.93 -10.17 17.24
CA ALA A 22 -11.54 -11.11 16.30
C ALA A 22 -11.04 -12.52 16.67
N ASN A 23 -11.98 -13.39 17.02
CA ASN A 23 -11.69 -14.70 17.60
C ASN A 23 -10.85 -15.51 16.59
N ASN A 24 -9.82 -16.24 17.04
CA ASN A 24 -8.89 -16.98 16.16
C ASN A 24 -9.62 -17.86 15.11
N ALA A 25 -10.82 -18.36 15.44
CA ALA A 25 -11.65 -19.12 14.51
C ALA A 25 -12.18 -18.28 13.32
N MET A 26 -12.64 -17.05 13.56
CA MET A 26 -13.14 -16.16 12.51
C MET A 26 -12.02 -15.73 11.57
N PHE A 27 -10.82 -15.49 12.10
CA PHE A 27 -9.65 -15.20 11.27
C PHE A 27 -9.26 -16.38 10.40
N ARG A 28 -9.27 -17.61 10.91
CA ARG A 28 -8.98 -18.80 10.11
C ARG A 28 -9.99 -19.02 8.98
N GLU A 29 -11.24 -18.65 9.18
CA GLU A 29 -12.26 -18.68 8.13
C GLU A 29 -12.03 -17.59 7.07
N LEU A 30 -11.59 -16.40 7.48
CA LEU A 30 -11.31 -15.29 6.58
C LEU A 30 -9.99 -15.44 5.81
N PHE A 31 -9.00 -16.12 6.42
CA PHE A 31 -7.64 -16.29 5.92
C PHE A 31 -7.22 -17.77 6.00
N PRO A 32 -7.86 -18.65 5.20
CA PRO A 32 -7.48 -20.06 5.16
C PRO A 32 -6.03 -20.20 4.65
N PRO A 33 -5.21 -21.06 5.27
CA PRO A 33 -3.83 -21.27 4.83
C PRO A 33 -3.78 -22.02 3.50
N MET A 34 -2.96 -21.55 2.56
CA MET A 34 -2.65 -22.28 1.31
C MET A 34 -1.43 -23.18 1.45
N GLY A 35 -0.54 -22.91 2.43
CA GLY A 35 0.69 -23.67 2.65
C GLY A 35 1.81 -23.35 1.64
N LEU A 36 1.76 -22.21 0.99
CA LEU A 36 2.73 -21.66 0.04
C LEU A 36 3.93 -20.99 0.74
N LEU A 37 3.73 -20.47 1.95
CA LEU A 37 4.78 -19.80 2.73
C LEU A 37 5.27 -20.74 3.85
N ALA A 38 6.34 -21.49 3.56
CA ALA A 38 7.00 -22.38 4.52
C ALA A 38 7.66 -21.60 5.68
N ASP A 39 7.89 -22.26 6.82
CA ASP A 39 8.41 -21.64 8.05
C ASP A 39 9.74 -20.90 7.83
N GLU A 40 10.65 -21.46 7.01
CA GLU A 40 11.93 -20.79 6.71
C GLU A 40 11.73 -19.49 5.94
N ARG A 41 10.73 -19.46 5.05
CA ARG A 41 10.37 -18.27 4.28
C ARG A 41 9.63 -17.24 5.13
N VAL A 42 8.84 -17.68 6.12
CA VAL A 42 8.26 -16.77 7.11
C VAL A 42 9.38 -16.04 7.84
N ALA A 43 10.38 -16.78 8.36
CA ALA A 43 11.51 -16.18 9.07
C ALA A 43 12.34 -15.21 8.20
N GLU A 44 12.50 -15.52 6.92
CA GLU A 44 13.16 -14.60 5.97
C GLU A 44 12.34 -13.31 5.78
N LEU A 45 11.02 -13.44 5.61
CA LEU A 45 10.12 -12.28 5.48
C LEU A 45 10.14 -11.42 6.74
N GLU A 46 10.04 -12.02 7.94
CA GLU A 46 10.14 -11.34 9.24
C GLU A 46 11.39 -10.47 9.32
N LYS A 47 12.54 -11.02 8.89
CA LYS A 47 13.81 -10.29 8.88
C LYS A 47 13.80 -9.12 7.89
N LEU A 48 13.22 -9.29 6.71
CA LEU A 48 13.13 -8.24 5.69
C LEU A 48 12.21 -7.10 6.14
N ILE A 49 11.01 -7.42 6.64
CA ILE A 49 10.04 -6.40 7.08
C ILE A 49 10.35 -5.87 8.49
N GLY A 50 11.10 -6.62 9.31
CA GLY A 50 11.43 -6.31 10.70
C GLY A 50 10.24 -6.40 11.67
N VAL A 51 9.33 -7.34 11.43
CA VAL A 51 8.12 -7.56 12.23
C VAL A 51 7.93 -9.06 12.42
N ASP A 52 7.69 -9.50 13.65
CA ASP A 52 7.35 -10.89 13.95
C ASP A 52 5.96 -11.25 13.41
N ILE A 53 5.85 -12.41 12.77
CA ILE A 53 4.64 -12.92 12.13
C ILE A 53 3.99 -13.97 13.04
N HIS A 54 2.81 -13.67 13.59
CA HIS A 54 2.04 -14.65 14.38
C HIS A 54 1.06 -15.45 13.54
N MET A 55 0.58 -14.88 12.43
CA MET A 55 -0.41 -15.50 11.56
C MET A 55 0.07 -15.54 10.10
N PRO A 56 0.88 -16.55 9.73
CA PRO A 56 1.45 -16.66 8.38
C PRO A 56 0.44 -16.61 7.22
N SER A 57 -0.79 -17.11 7.43
CA SER A 57 -1.82 -17.10 6.38
C SER A 57 -2.26 -15.69 5.95
N LEU A 58 -2.13 -14.67 6.82
CA LEU A 58 -2.37 -13.27 6.45
C LEU A 58 -1.35 -12.78 5.43
N TYR A 59 -0.07 -13.08 5.68
CA TYR A 59 1.04 -12.65 4.83
C TYR A 59 1.07 -13.44 3.53
N GLU A 60 0.71 -14.72 3.59
CA GLU A 60 0.50 -15.56 2.42
C GLU A 60 -0.58 -14.98 1.49
N GLN A 61 -1.74 -14.57 2.04
CA GLN A 61 -2.76 -13.88 1.25
C GLN A 61 -2.25 -12.52 0.74
N ALA A 62 -1.55 -11.74 1.56
CA ALA A 62 -1.00 -10.44 1.18
C ALA A 62 -0.04 -10.53 -0.03
N LEU A 63 0.70 -11.63 -0.12
CA LEU A 63 1.64 -11.92 -1.20
C LEU A 63 1.00 -12.65 -2.39
N THR A 64 -0.29 -12.99 -2.32
CA THR A 64 -0.98 -13.73 -3.38
C THR A 64 -1.72 -12.78 -4.32
N HIS A 65 -1.15 -12.59 -5.51
CA HIS A 65 -1.83 -11.82 -6.55
C HIS A 65 -2.95 -12.65 -7.21
N ARG A 66 -4.02 -11.97 -7.63
CA ARG A 66 -5.18 -12.59 -8.31
C ARG A 66 -4.82 -13.51 -9.48
N SER A 67 -3.73 -13.23 -10.20
CA SER A 67 -3.28 -14.06 -11.32
C SER A 67 -2.90 -15.48 -10.89
N TYR A 68 -2.38 -15.65 -9.67
CA TYR A 68 -1.98 -16.96 -9.17
C TYR A 68 -3.21 -17.84 -8.94
N LEU A 69 -4.24 -17.29 -8.28
CA LEU A 69 -5.49 -18.00 -7.98
C LEU A 69 -6.23 -18.46 -9.24
N GLN A 70 -6.12 -17.70 -10.33
CA GLN A 70 -6.69 -18.08 -11.63
C GLN A 70 -6.03 -19.35 -12.20
N VAL A 71 -4.79 -19.66 -11.81
CA VAL A 71 -4.05 -20.84 -12.29
C VAL A 71 -4.29 -22.04 -11.38
N VAL A 72 -4.28 -21.86 -10.06
CA VAL A 72 -4.36 -22.97 -9.08
C VAL A 72 -5.79 -23.43 -8.77
N ASN A 73 -6.80 -22.69 -9.25
CA ASN A 73 -8.23 -23.02 -9.09
C ASN A 73 -8.64 -23.34 -7.64
N THR A 74 -8.32 -22.42 -6.72
CA THR A 74 -8.60 -22.53 -5.29
C THR A 74 -9.76 -21.60 -4.90
N PRO A 75 -11.03 -22.05 -4.96
CA PRO A 75 -12.21 -21.19 -4.83
C PRO A 75 -12.37 -20.54 -3.45
N ASP A 76 -11.84 -21.18 -2.41
CA ASP A 76 -11.92 -20.71 -1.02
C ASP A 76 -10.88 -19.62 -0.70
N HIS A 77 -9.90 -19.42 -1.58
CA HIS A 77 -8.82 -18.46 -1.38
C HIS A 77 -9.10 -17.14 -2.10
N ARG A 78 -8.59 -16.06 -1.52
CA ARG A 78 -8.78 -14.70 -2.00
C ARG A 78 -7.44 -14.07 -2.34
N SER A 79 -7.47 -13.13 -3.28
CA SER A 79 -6.32 -12.31 -3.63
C SER A 79 -6.00 -11.32 -2.50
N ASN A 80 -4.86 -10.66 -2.65
CA ASN A 80 -4.43 -9.56 -1.80
C ASN A 80 -5.29 -8.29 -1.90
N GLU A 81 -6.15 -8.13 -2.93
CA GLU A 81 -6.92 -6.90 -3.22
C GLU A 81 -7.74 -6.34 -2.02
N ARG A 82 -8.24 -7.20 -1.12
CA ARG A 82 -8.93 -6.73 0.10
C ARG A 82 -7.99 -6.21 1.18
N LEU A 83 -6.80 -6.78 1.26
CA LEU A 83 -5.73 -6.34 2.15
C LEU A 83 -5.13 -5.04 1.60
N GLU A 84 -4.88 -4.96 0.29
CA GLU A 84 -4.48 -3.73 -0.43
C GLU A 84 -5.39 -2.55 -0.04
N PHE A 85 -6.70 -2.72 -0.19
CA PHE A 85 -7.69 -1.70 0.18
C PHE A 85 -7.56 -1.19 1.63
N LEU A 86 -7.34 -2.10 2.59
CA LEU A 86 -7.17 -1.72 3.99
C LEU A 86 -5.79 -1.07 4.22
N GLY A 87 -4.77 -1.58 3.55
CA GLY A 87 -3.39 -1.13 3.64
C GLY A 87 -3.19 0.29 3.15
N ASP A 88 -3.76 0.64 1.99
CA ASP A 88 -3.77 2.00 1.46
C ASP A 88 -4.38 2.99 2.46
N ALA A 89 -5.53 2.64 3.05
CA ALA A 89 -6.19 3.49 4.04
C ALA A 89 -5.31 3.70 5.29
N ILE A 90 -4.66 2.65 5.80
CA ILE A 90 -3.76 2.73 6.95
C ILE A 90 -2.53 3.58 6.61
N LEU A 91 -1.89 3.31 5.48
CA LEU A 91 -0.71 4.04 5.03
C LEU A 91 -1.03 5.53 4.86
N GLY A 92 -2.13 5.85 4.18
CA GLY A 92 -2.58 7.22 3.96
C GLY A 92 -2.85 7.96 5.26
N MET A 93 -3.44 7.28 6.25
CA MET A 93 -3.70 7.86 7.58
C MET A 93 -2.42 8.09 8.37
N VAL A 94 -1.54 7.08 8.49
CA VAL A 94 -0.26 7.21 9.22
C VAL A 94 0.64 8.25 8.57
N THR A 95 0.68 8.31 7.24
CA THR A 95 1.45 9.33 6.51
C THR A 95 0.87 10.73 6.74
N ALA A 96 -0.46 10.89 6.69
CA ALA A 96 -1.10 12.16 7.01
C ALA A 96 -0.79 12.62 8.44
N GLU A 97 -0.82 11.70 9.41
CA GLU A 97 -0.47 11.97 10.79
C GLU A 97 0.99 12.40 10.95
N TYR A 98 1.92 11.69 10.30
CA TYR A 98 3.34 12.05 10.27
C TYR A 98 3.53 13.48 9.73
N LEU A 99 2.94 13.79 8.58
CA LEU A 99 3.05 15.13 7.98
C LEU A 99 2.43 16.20 8.88
N PHE A 100 1.27 15.95 9.48
CA PHE A 100 0.59 16.88 10.37
C PHE A 100 1.48 17.29 11.56
N TYR A 101 2.13 16.33 12.23
CA TYR A 101 2.94 16.63 13.42
C TYR A 101 4.32 17.23 13.09
N ASN A 102 4.91 16.88 11.94
CA ASN A 102 6.27 17.26 11.57
C ASN A 102 6.36 18.49 10.65
N ASN A 103 5.25 18.94 10.04
CA ASN A 103 5.22 20.07 9.11
C ASN A 103 4.23 21.16 9.55
N ARG A 104 4.37 21.65 10.79
CA ARG A 104 3.38 22.53 11.46
C ARG A 104 3.07 23.86 10.75
N GLU A 105 4.00 24.35 9.94
CA GLU A 105 3.86 25.63 9.21
C GLU A 105 3.33 25.44 7.78
N VAL A 106 3.16 24.19 7.34
CA VAL A 106 2.72 23.85 5.98
C VAL A 106 1.19 23.87 5.91
N LEU A 107 0.64 24.49 4.87
CA LEU A 107 -0.79 24.59 4.65
C LEU A 107 -1.41 23.24 4.24
N GLU A 108 -2.69 23.05 4.52
CA GLU A 108 -3.42 21.80 4.25
C GLU A 108 -3.30 21.31 2.79
N GLY A 109 -3.41 22.22 1.81
CA GLY A 109 -3.25 21.87 0.40
C GLY A 109 -1.85 21.30 0.06
N GLU A 110 -0.81 21.84 0.69
CA GLU A 110 0.57 21.36 0.51
C GLU A 110 0.79 20.02 1.24
N LEU A 111 0.21 19.84 2.42
CA LEU A 111 0.22 18.55 3.13
C LEU A 111 -0.45 17.44 2.29
N THR A 112 -1.57 17.76 1.64
CA THR A 112 -2.28 16.82 0.76
C THR A 112 -1.41 16.43 -0.44
N LYS A 113 -0.72 17.40 -1.08
CA LYS A 113 0.23 17.11 -2.18
C LYS A 113 1.40 16.25 -1.71
N MET A 114 2.05 16.61 -0.60
CA MET A 114 3.15 15.84 -0.02
C MET A 114 2.73 14.40 0.25
N ARG A 115 1.55 14.20 0.85
CA ARG A 115 1.02 12.86 1.09
C ARG A 115 0.88 12.09 -0.22
N SER A 116 0.22 12.67 -1.23
CA SER A 116 0.03 12.03 -2.53
C SER A 116 1.35 11.70 -3.24
N TRP A 117 2.41 12.48 -3.04
CA TRP A 117 3.73 12.14 -3.56
C TRP A 117 4.38 10.99 -2.81
N ILE A 118 4.30 10.97 -1.49
CA ILE A 118 4.89 9.92 -0.66
C ILE A 118 4.22 8.57 -0.91
N VAL A 119 2.88 8.52 -0.94
CA VAL A 119 2.12 7.25 -1.02
C VAL A 119 1.69 6.86 -2.44
N ASN A 120 2.41 7.30 -3.46
CA ASN A 120 2.10 6.92 -4.84
C ASN A 120 2.63 5.52 -5.21
N LYS A 121 2.05 4.90 -6.25
CA LYS A 121 2.45 3.55 -6.71
C LYS A 121 3.93 3.40 -7.02
N LYS A 122 4.61 4.44 -7.54
CA LYS A 122 6.04 4.39 -7.83
C LYS A 122 6.87 4.33 -6.54
N SER A 123 6.58 5.19 -5.57
CA SER A 123 7.24 5.19 -4.26
C SER A 123 7.02 3.86 -3.54
N LEU A 124 5.80 3.34 -3.58
CA LEU A 124 5.44 2.02 -3.02
C LEU A 124 6.21 0.87 -3.69
N ALA A 125 6.27 0.85 -5.02
CA ALA A 125 7.03 -0.15 -5.76
C ALA A 125 8.52 -0.14 -5.40
N ILE A 126 9.13 1.05 -5.27
CA ILE A 126 10.54 1.17 -4.87
C ILE A 126 10.74 0.62 -3.45
N CYS A 127 9.87 0.96 -2.51
CA CYS A 127 9.90 0.39 -1.16
C CYS A 127 9.77 -1.14 -1.18
N ALA A 128 8.84 -1.67 -1.96
CA ALA A 128 8.64 -3.11 -2.09
C ALA A 128 9.91 -3.81 -2.62
N ARG A 129 10.60 -3.22 -3.61
CA ARG A 129 11.89 -3.72 -4.10
C ARG A 129 13.01 -3.63 -3.07
N ALA A 130 13.06 -2.53 -2.32
CA ALA A 130 14.03 -2.37 -1.23
C ALA A 130 13.84 -3.43 -0.13
N LEU A 131 12.59 -3.88 0.08
CA LEU A 131 12.22 -4.97 0.97
C LEU A 131 12.28 -6.36 0.32
N LYS A 132 12.64 -6.44 -0.98
CA LYS A 132 12.72 -7.67 -1.77
C LYS A 132 11.39 -8.45 -1.84
N LEU A 133 10.26 -7.76 -1.83
CA LEU A 133 8.94 -8.42 -1.86
C LEU A 133 8.69 -9.18 -3.17
N GLU A 134 9.41 -8.86 -4.26
CA GLU A 134 9.34 -9.60 -5.51
C GLU A 134 9.64 -11.10 -5.35
N ASP A 135 10.55 -11.44 -4.44
CA ASP A 135 10.97 -12.83 -4.18
C ASP A 135 9.87 -13.62 -3.43
N PHE A 136 8.88 -12.90 -2.90
CA PHE A 136 7.83 -13.47 -2.08
C PHE A 136 6.47 -13.59 -2.77
N LEU A 137 6.29 -12.90 -3.89
CA LEU A 137 5.03 -12.82 -4.60
C LEU A 137 4.62 -14.15 -5.26
N PHE A 138 3.38 -14.58 -5.01
CA PHE A 138 2.76 -15.69 -5.73
C PHE A 138 2.03 -15.14 -6.96
N LEU A 139 2.62 -15.41 -8.13
CA LEU A 139 2.19 -14.90 -9.44
C LEU A 139 1.96 -16.04 -10.43
N SER A 140 1.14 -15.78 -11.46
CA SER A 140 1.19 -16.64 -12.65
C SER A 140 2.48 -16.39 -13.43
N TYR A 141 2.84 -17.30 -14.33
CA TYR A 141 4.01 -17.12 -15.20
C TYR A 141 3.95 -15.81 -16.01
N SER A 142 2.79 -15.47 -16.59
CA SER A 142 2.61 -14.24 -17.36
C SER A 142 2.73 -12.98 -16.50
N ALA A 143 2.20 -13.01 -15.28
CA ALA A 143 2.33 -11.91 -14.33
C ALA A 143 3.79 -11.72 -13.88
N ALA A 144 4.52 -12.80 -13.59
CA ALA A 144 5.93 -12.75 -13.26
C ALA A 144 6.76 -12.12 -14.41
N GLN A 145 6.47 -12.47 -15.66
CA GLN A 145 7.10 -11.83 -16.82
C GLN A 145 6.77 -10.33 -16.93
N SER A 146 5.52 -9.94 -16.63
CA SER A 146 5.13 -8.54 -16.63
C SER A 146 5.90 -7.72 -15.58
N LEU A 147 6.09 -8.29 -14.38
CA LEU A 147 6.86 -7.66 -13.31
C LEU A 147 8.34 -7.48 -13.70
N GLN A 148 8.95 -8.48 -14.33
CA GLN A 148 10.32 -8.39 -14.83
C GLN A 148 10.50 -7.33 -15.95
N ARG A 149 9.43 -6.99 -16.66
CA ARG A 149 9.41 -5.91 -17.66
C ARG A 149 9.18 -4.52 -17.07
N GLY A 150 9.11 -4.40 -15.74
CA GLY A 150 8.94 -3.13 -15.03
C GLY A 150 7.50 -2.73 -14.75
N ASN A 151 6.54 -3.65 -14.86
CA ASN A 151 5.17 -3.39 -14.39
C ASN A 151 5.09 -3.60 -12.88
N ASP A 152 5.46 -2.56 -12.14
CA ASP A 152 5.64 -2.64 -10.69
C ASP A 152 4.35 -2.41 -9.89
N SER A 153 3.18 -2.30 -10.54
CA SER A 153 1.91 -2.08 -9.83
C SER A 153 1.66 -3.18 -8.79
N MET A 154 2.00 -4.42 -9.15
CA MET A 154 1.83 -5.59 -8.30
C MET A 154 2.67 -5.54 -7.03
N LEU A 155 3.83 -4.88 -7.08
CA LEU A 155 4.69 -4.68 -5.92
C LEU A 155 4.11 -3.62 -4.97
N ALA A 156 3.55 -2.54 -5.53
CA ALA A 156 2.87 -1.53 -4.74
C ALA A 156 1.67 -2.13 -3.99
N ASP A 157 0.81 -2.85 -4.73
CA ASP A 157 -0.40 -3.49 -4.18
C ASP A 157 -0.03 -4.54 -3.09
N ALA A 158 1.09 -5.24 -3.25
CA ALA A 158 1.61 -6.19 -2.26
C ALA A 158 2.14 -5.51 -1.00
N LEU A 159 2.85 -4.38 -1.13
CA LEU A 159 3.33 -3.63 0.04
C LEU A 159 2.15 -3.10 0.87
N GLU A 160 1.12 -2.55 0.23
CA GLU A 160 -0.12 -2.15 0.91
C GLU A 160 -0.77 -3.35 1.61
N SER A 161 -0.82 -4.49 0.93
CA SER A 161 -1.36 -5.72 1.51
C SER A 161 -0.56 -6.21 2.73
N ILE A 162 0.77 -6.06 2.73
CA ILE A 162 1.63 -6.35 3.88
C ILE A 162 1.35 -5.39 5.04
N ILE A 163 1.13 -4.11 4.77
CA ILE A 163 0.73 -3.13 5.80
C ILE A 163 -0.56 -3.58 6.49
N ALA A 164 -1.57 -4.01 5.72
CA ALA A 164 -2.80 -4.55 6.29
C ALA A 164 -2.58 -5.85 7.07
N ALA A 165 -1.72 -6.76 6.58
CA ALA A 165 -1.38 -7.98 7.29
C ALA A 165 -0.73 -7.69 8.66
N ILE A 166 0.25 -6.78 8.72
CA ILE A 166 0.89 -6.35 9.98
C ILE A 166 -0.15 -5.76 10.93
N TYR A 167 -1.03 -4.89 10.44
CA TYR A 167 -2.08 -4.29 11.27
C TYR A 167 -3.02 -5.34 11.86
N LEU A 168 -3.45 -6.32 11.07
CA LEU A 168 -4.38 -7.36 11.53
C LEU A 168 -3.72 -8.37 12.46
N ASP A 169 -2.42 -8.62 12.29
CA ASP A 169 -1.63 -9.60 13.05
C ASP A 169 -1.07 -9.02 14.36
N ARG A 170 -0.52 -7.80 14.30
CA ARG A 170 0.27 -7.19 15.39
C ARG A 170 -0.34 -5.91 15.95
N GLY A 171 -1.36 -5.36 15.30
CA GLY A 171 -2.10 -4.18 15.76
C GLY A 171 -1.54 -2.86 15.25
N PHE A 172 -2.18 -1.77 15.67
CA PHE A 172 -1.93 -0.44 15.11
C PHE A 172 -0.54 0.13 15.44
N ASP A 173 -0.05 -0.08 16.66
CA ASP A 173 1.25 0.47 17.07
C ASP A 173 2.40 -0.12 16.24
N GLU A 174 2.32 -1.43 15.93
CA GLU A 174 3.37 -2.11 15.17
C GLU A 174 3.37 -1.70 13.70
N VAL A 175 2.18 -1.63 13.06
CA VAL A 175 2.10 -1.15 11.67
C VAL A 175 2.53 0.31 11.55
N ARG A 176 2.21 1.15 12.54
CA ARG A 176 2.65 2.55 12.59
C ARG A 176 4.17 2.63 12.65
N ARG A 177 4.81 1.84 13.52
CA ARG A 177 6.27 1.76 13.65
C ARG A 177 6.90 1.34 12.33
N PHE A 178 6.38 0.27 11.71
CA PHE A 178 6.85 -0.22 10.41
C PHE A 178 6.78 0.88 9.33
N ILE A 179 5.64 1.59 9.21
CA ILE A 179 5.50 2.67 8.23
C ILE A 179 6.49 3.80 8.50
N VAL A 180 6.56 4.30 9.74
CA VAL A 180 7.36 5.50 10.07
C VAL A 180 8.86 5.23 10.03
N GLU A 181 9.31 4.09 10.56
CA GLU A 181 10.74 3.79 10.72
C GLU A 181 11.34 3.09 9.51
N ARG A 182 10.54 2.39 8.70
CA ARG A 182 11.04 1.60 7.56
C ARG A 182 10.60 2.14 6.21
N LEU A 183 9.32 2.48 6.04
CA LEU A 183 8.80 2.89 4.72
C LEU A 183 9.04 4.36 4.42
N LEU A 184 8.63 5.27 5.30
CA LEU A 184 8.72 6.72 5.06
C LEU A 184 10.14 7.19 4.72
N PRO A 185 11.23 6.72 5.36
CA PRO A 185 12.57 7.14 4.98
C PRO A 185 12.93 6.83 3.53
N ILE A 186 12.47 5.68 3.01
CA ILE A 186 12.69 5.27 1.62
C ILE A 186 11.80 6.10 0.67
N MET A 187 10.50 6.24 1.00
CA MET A 187 9.53 6.96 0.16
C MET A 187 9.84 8.44 0.03
N VAL A 188 10.24 9.09 1.13
CA VAL A 188 10.58 10.52 1.15
C VAL A 188 11.89 10.76 0.40
N GLY A 189 12.90 9.89 0.57
CA GLY A 189 14.15 9.97 -0.17
C GLY A 189 13.93 10.00 -1.68
N GLU A 190 13.05 9.12 -2.19
CA GLU A 190 12.69 9.08 -3.61
C GLU A 190 11.84 10.26 -4.09
N SER A 191 10.89 10.71 -3.25
CA SER A 191 9.98 11.81 -3.59
C SER A 191 10.74 13.12 -3.83
N LEU A 192 11.81 13.36 -3.06
CA LEU A 192 12.68 14.53 -3.24
C LEU A 192 13.48 14.49 -4.56
N VAL A 193 13.73 13.30 -5.11
CA VAL A 193 14.50 13.11 -6.36
C VAL A 193 13.61 13.29 -7.60
N HIS A 194 12.29 13.18 -7.47
CA HIS A 194 11.37 13.00 -8.59
C HIS A 194 10.27 14.06 -8.75
N ASP A 195 10.33 15.22 -8.07
CA ASP A 195 9.40 16.30 -8.38
C ASP A 195 9.72 16.92 -9.77
N THR A 196 9.14 16.31 -10.81
CA THR A 196 9.32 16.70 -12.20
C THR A 196 8.13 17.47 -12.75
N ASN A 197 7.12 17.81 -11.93
CA ASN A 197 5.93 18.51 -12.41
C ASN A 197 6.12 20.03 -12.38
N TYR A 198 7.18 20.48 -13.07
CA TYR A 198 7.55 21.88 -13.16
C TYR A 198 6.45 22.75 -13.77
N LYS A 199 5.56 22.19 -14.60
CA LYS A 199 4.40 22.90 -15.15
C LYS A 199 3.35 23.20 -14.09
N SER A 200 2.99 22.22 -13.26
CA SER A 200 2.04 22.44 -12.15
C SER A 200 2.66 23.34 -11.08
N LEU A 201 3.93 23.13 -10.72
CA LEU A 201 4.63 23.97 -9.76
C LEU A 201 4.69 25.43 -10.23
N LEU A 202 5.00 25.65 -11.52
CA LEU A 202 4.98 26.98 -12.11
C LEU A 202 3.56 27.56 -12.02
N LEU A 203 2.53 26.85 -12.51
CA LEU A 203 1.14 27.31 -12.51
C LEU A 203 0.68 27.76 -11.11
N GLU A 204 0.91 26.93 -10.09
CA GLU A 204 0.55 27.23 -8.71
C GLU A 204 1.30 28.44 -8.15
N THR A 205 2.58 28.59 -8.50
CA THR A 205 3.41 29.73 -8.10
C THR A 205 2.90 31.05 -8.70
N VAL A 206 2.55 31.08 -10.00
CA VAL A 206 2.02 32.30 -10.67
C VAL A 206 0.63 32.64 -10.12
N GLN A 207 -0.24 31.64 -9.94
CA GLN A 207 -1.58 31.85 -9.39
C GLN A 207 -1.56 32.31 -7.93
N GLY A 208 -0.69 31.74 -7.09
CA GLY A 208 -0.51 32.16 -5.70
C GLY A 208 -0.01 33.60 -5.55
N ARG A 209 0.64 34.15 -6.59
CA ARG A 209 1.06 35.56 -6.68
C ARG A 209 0.02 36.47 -7.32
N GLY A 210 -1.18 35.97 -7.63
CA GLY A 210 -2.24 36.73 -8.31
C GLY A 210 -1.96 37.06 -9.78
N GLN A 211 -1.01 36.34 -10.39
CA GLN A 211 -0.63 36.55 -11.78
C GLN A 211 -1.46 35.65 -12.72
N ALA A 212 -1.53 36.04 -14.00
CA ALA A 212 -2.22 35.26 -15.01
C ALA A 212 -1.54 33.89 -15.23
N ALA A 213 -2.32 32.88 -15.63
CA ALA A 213 -1.80 31.54 -15.90
C ALA A 213 -0.72 31.58 -17.00
N PRO A 214 0.38 30.81 -16.85
CA PRO A 214 1.48 30.79 -17.79
C PRO A 214 1.02 30.24 -19.15
N ARG A 215 1.45 30.90 -20.24
CA ARG A 215 1.25 30.43 -21.61
C ARG A 215 2.55 29.82 -22.12
N TYR A 216 2.47 28.60 -22.64
CA TYR A 216 3.60 27.90 -23.24
C TYR A 216 3.56 28.09 -24.75
N VAL A 217 4.59 28.71 -25.32
CA VAL A 217 4.73 28.96 -26.76
C VAL A 217 6.03 28.33 -27.22
N VAL A 218 5.95 27.50 -28.27
CA VAL A 218 7.14 26.93 -28.91
C VAL A 218 7.81 28.03 -29.72
N VAL A 219 9.03 28.41 -29.33
CA VAL A 219 9.79 29.48 -30.00
C VAL A 219 10.78 28.96 -31.04
N ARG A 220 11.15 27.67 -30.95
CA ARG A 220 12.08 27.00 -31.85
C ARG A 220 11.85 25.50 -31.78
N GLU A 221 11.92 24.85 -32.92
CA GLU A 221 11.89 23.40 -33.07
C GLU A 221 12.87 23.06 -34.20
N GLU A 222 13.79 22.13 -33.95
CA GLU A 222 14.77 21.65 -34.94
C GLU A 222 14.81 20.13 -34.86
N GLY A 223 14.76 19.48 -36.02
CA GLY A 223 14.77 18.03 -36.19
C GLY A 223 16.05 17.52 -36.80
#